data_AF-S8BQ37-F1
#
_entry.id   AF-S8BQ37-F1
#
_cell.length_a   1.000
_cell.length_b   1.000
_cell.length_c   1.000
_cell.angle_alpha   90.00
_cell.angle_beta   90.00
_cell.angle_gamma   90.00
#
_symmetry.space_group_name_H-M   'P 1'
#
loop_
_entity.id
_entity.type
_entity.pdbx_description
1 polymer ?
#
loop_
_entity_poly.entity_id
_entity_poly.type
_entity_poly.pdbx_seq_one_letter_code
_entity_poly.pdbx_strand_id
1 'polypeptide(L)'
;MGFSISQSLLLTIPPYAFTFIWLFITGWVSDTYKTRGPVIIFNCLLEIMGVVMIGWSPTNASKYTGVFFCCASASANVPLALAYQANNIRGQWKRALSSATIVIWGALGGIAGSLVFRPQDAPKYHPGLYAALTAASLTIINTTGLMIYFKWANAKADKGEMVLEESEEFRYTI
;
A
#
# COMPACT_ATOMS: atom_id res chain seq x y z
N MET A 1 -12.45 -21.39 6.29
CA MET A 1 -12.43 -22.30 5.12
C MET A 1 -12.41 -23.79 5.52
N GLY A 2 -12.37 -24.15 6.81
CA GLY A 2 -12.47 -25.56 7.26
C GLY A 2 -11.20 -26.39 7.08
N PHE A 3 -10.07 -25.76 6.72
CA PHE A 3 -8.78 -26.44 6.59
C PHE A 3 -8.14 -26.72 7.95
N SER A 4 -7.35 -27.80 8.04
CA SER A 4 -6.51 -28.04 9.21
C SER A 4 -5.41 -26.97 9.33
N ILE A 5 -4.78 -26.86 10.51
CA ILE A 5 -3.68 -25.91 10.74
C ILE A 5 -2.54 -26.16 9.74
N SER A 6 -2.14 -27.42 9.56
CA SER A 6 -1.07 -27.79 8.62
C SER A 6 -1.42 -27.45 7.17
N GLN A 7 -2.66 -27.68 6.75
CA GLN A 7 -3.13 -27.32 5.40
C GLN A 7 -3.16 -25.80 5.20
N SER A 8 -3.57 -25.03 6.22
CA SER A 8 -3.62 -23.57 6.16
C SER A 8 -2.24 -22.95 6.02
N LEU A 9 -1.24 -23.48 6.73
CA LEU A 9 0.16 -23.06 6.60
C LEU A 9 0.72 -23.37 5.20
N LEU A 10 0.44 -24.56 4.66
CA LEU A 10 0.84 -24.92 3.29
C LEU A 10 0.19 -24.03 2.23
N LEU A 11 -1.10 -23.71 2.39
CA LEU A 11 -1.85 -22.82 1.49
C LEU A 11 -1.38 -21.37 1.52
N THR A 12 -0.51 -21.00 2.47
CA THR A 12 0.05 -19.65 2.57
C THR A 12 1.27 -19.47 1.65
N ILE A 13 1.95 -20.56 1.28
CA ILE A 13 3.17 -20.52 0.43
C ILE A 13 2.88 -19.95 -0.98
N PRO A 14 1.85 -20.41 -1.72
CA PRO A 14 1.60 -19.92 -3.07
C PRO A 14 1.27 -18.42 -3.17
N PRO A 15 0.45 -17.83 -2.27
CA PRO A 15 0.25 -16.39 -2.21
C PRO A 15 1.57 -15.61 -2.05
N TYR A 16 2.47 -16.05 -1.17
CA TYR A 16 3.76 -15.36 -0.98
C TYR A 16 4.69 -15.48 -2.18
N ALA A 17 4.71 -16.63 -2.87
CA ALA A 17 5.45 -16.79 -4.11
C ALA A 17 4.91 -15.84 -5.21
N PHE A 18 3.59 -15.69 -5.30
CA PHE A 18 2.98 -14.71 -6.20
C PHE A 18 3.30 -13.27 -5.80
N THR A 19 3.26 -12.95 -4.51
CA THR A 19 3.66 -11.64 -3.97
C THR A 19 5.07 -11.27 -4.40
N PHE A 20 6.02 -12.21 -4.35
CA PHE A 20 7.39 -11.97 -4.80
C PHE A 20 7.42 -11.52 -6.26
N ILE A 21 6.77 -12.27 -7.16
CA ILE A 21 6.70 -11.92 -8.60
C ILE A 21 6.03 -10.55 -8.79
N TRP A 22 4.91 -10.31 -8.11
CA TRP A 22 4.16 -9.05 -8.19
C TRP A 22 4.98 -7.85 -7.73
N LEU A 23 5.78 -8.02 -6.67
CA LEU A 23 6.66 -6.98 -6.14
C LEU A 23 7.74 -6.58 -7.16
N PHE A 24 8.34 -7.54 -7.89
CA PHE A 24 9.27 -7.24 -8.97
C PHE A 24 8.61 -6.50 -10.12
N ILE A 25 7.43 -6.93 -10.55
CA ILE A 25 6.69 -6.29 -11.65
C ILE A 25 6.33 -4.86 -11.28
N THR A 26 5.71 -4.65 -10.13
CA THR A 26 5.27 -3.32 -9.68
C THR A 26 6.44 -2.39 -9.42
N GLY A 27 7.55 -2.89 -8.87
CA GLY A 27 8.80 -2.14 -8.73
C GLY A 27 9.36 -1.71 -10.09
N TRP A 28 9.49 -2.65 -11.03
CA TRP A 28 10.00 -2.36 -12.37
C TRP A 28 9.13 -1.35 -13.14
N VAL A 29 7.80 -1.50 -13.07
CA VAL A 29 6.85 -0.56 -13.67
C VAL A 29 6.96 0.82 -13.02
N SER A 30 6.95 0.89 -11.69
CA SER A 30 7.12 2.15 -10.95
C SER A 30 8.39 2.89 -11.32
N ASP A 31 9.51 2.16 -11.44
CA ASP A 31 10.81 2.76 -11.75
C ASP A 31 10.92 3.18 -13.22
N THR A 32 10.32 2.41 -14.13
CA THR A 32 10.32 2.71 -15.57
C THR A 32 9.50 3.96 -15.89
N TYR A 33 8.29 4.06 -15.35
CA TYR A 33 7.40 5.19 -15.62
C TYR A 33 7.69 6.42 -14.75
N LYS A 34 8.52 6.28 -13.70
CA LYS A 34 8.77 7.34 -12.70
C LYS A 34 7.49 7.95 -12.12
N THR A 35 6.39 7.19 -12.16
CA THR A 35 5.08 7.57 -11.63
C THR A 35 4.70 6.56 -10.57
N ARG A 36 4.96 6.87 -9.31
CA ARG A 36 4.79 5.95 -8.18
C ARG A 36 3.40 6.08 -7.55
N GLY A 37 2.81 7.27 -7.54
CA GLY A 37 1.47 7.50 -7.02
C GLY A 37 0.37 6.66 -7.69
N PRO A 38 0.30 6.58 -9.04
CA PRO A 38 -0.68 5.73 -9.73
C PRO A 38 -0.52 4.25 -9.42
N VAL A 39 0.73 3.77 -9.25
CA VAL A 39 1.01 2.36 -8.93
C VAL A 39 0.56 2.02 -7.51
N ILE A 40 0.74 2.95 -6.56
CA ILE A 40 0.23 2.82 -5.19
C ILE A 40 -1.30 2.72 -5.19
N ILE A 41 -1.98 3.62 -5.92
CA ILE A 41 -3.44 3.62 -6.04
C ILE A 41 -3.93 2.30 -6.66
N PHE A 42 -3.28 1.82 -7.72
CA PHE A 42 -3.62 0.55 -8.35
C PHE A 42 -3.48 -0.64 -7.38
N ASN A 43 -2.40 -0.70 -6.61
CA ASN A 43 -2.23 -1.73 -5.59
C ASN A 43 -3.33 -1.64 -4.51
N CYS A 44 -3.69 -0.44 -4.04
CA CYS A 44 -4.80 -0.29 -3.08
C CYS A 44 -6.16 -0.73 -3.66
N LEU A 45 -6.42 -0.51 -4.95
CA LEU A 45 -7.64 -1.01 -5.60
C LEU A 45 -7.66 -2.54 -5.68
N LEU A 46 -6.52 -3.18 -5.96
CA LEU A 46 -6.38 -4.63 -5.90
C LEU A 46 -6.58 -5.16 -4.48
N GLU A 47 -6.10 -4.44 -3.47
CA GLU A 47 -6.33 -4.77 -2.06
C GLU A 47 -7.82 -4.74 -1.72
N ILE A 48 -8.53 -3.68 -2.09
CA ILE A 48 -9.98 -3.55 -1.88
C ILE A 48 -10.72 -4.71 -2.55
N MET A 49 -10.35 -5.04 -3.79
CA MET A 49 -10.92 -6.18 -4.50
C MET A 49 -10.67 -7.50 -3.74
N GLY A 50 -9.45 -7.72 -3.26
CA GLY A 50 -9.10 -8.91 -2.50
C GLY A 50 -9.87 -9.02 -1.18
N VAL A 51 -10.00 -7.93 -0.44
CA VAL A 51 -10.75 -7.88 0.84
C VAL A 51 -12.23 -8.15 0.60
N VAL A 52 -12.82 -7.58 -0.45
CA VAL A 52 -14.22 -7.84 -0.83
C VAL A 52 -14.42 -9.33 -1.19
N MET A 53 -13.51 -9.93 -1.95
CA MET A 53 -13.55 -11.35 -2.30
C MET A 53 -13.46 -12.25 -1.06
N ILE A 54 -12.61 -11.91 -0.08
CA ILE A 54 -12.50 -12.67 1.17
C ILE A 54 -13.79 -12.57 2.00
N GLY A 55 -14.35 -11.37 2.11
CA GLY A 55 -15.49 -11.09 3.00
C GLY A 55 -16.84 -11.59 2.50
N TRP A 56 -17.13 -11.42 1.22
CA TRP A 56 -18.48 -11.57 0.68
C TRP A 56 -18.65 -12.66 -0.37
N SER A 57 -17.56 -13.30 -0.81
CA SER A 57 -17.68 -14.30 -1.86
C SER A 57 -18.26 -15.64 -1.34
N PRO A 58 -19.12 -16.33 -2.10
CA PRO A 58 -19.73 -17.59 -1.67
C PRO A 58 -18.78 -18.79 -1.78
N THR A 59 -17.79 -18.76 -2.67
CA THR A 59 -16.89 -19.90 -2.94
C THR A 59 -15.56 -19.79 -2.19
N ASN A 60 -15.00 -20.93 -1.75
CA ASN A 60 -13.67 -20.93 -1.11
C ASN A 60 -12.54 -20.56 -2.10
N ALA A 61 -12.70 -20.91 -3.38
CA ALA A 61 -11.71 -20.59 -4.42
C ALA A 61 -11.53 -19.07 -4.59
N SER A 62 -12.63 -18.31 -4.67
CA SER A 62 -12.58 -16.85 -4.79
C SER A 62 -12.03 -16.18 -3.53
N LYS A 63 -12.35 -16.69 -2.33
CA LYS A 63 -11.74 -16.20 -1.09
C LYS A 63 -10.22 -16.41 -1.10
N TYR A 64 -9.78 -17.57 -1.61
CA TYR A 64 -8.36 -17.87 -1.75
C TYR A 64 -7.69 -16.93 -2.76
N THR A 65 -8.30 -16.68 -3.93
CA THR A 65 -7.82 -15.66 -4.87
C THR A 65 -7.74 -14.26 -4.24
N GLY A 66 -8.71 -13.90 -3.39
CA GLY A 66 -8.67 -12.64 -2.64
C GLY A 66 -7.46 -12.51 -1.72
N VAL A 67 -6.98 -13.62 -1.14
CA VAL A 67 -5.74 -13.66 -0.34
C VAL A 67 -4.51 -13.35 -1.20
N PHE A 68 -4.44 -13.85 -2.44
CA PHE A 68 -3.35 -13.52 -3.36
C PHE A 68 -3.29 -12.02 -3.63
N PHE A 69 -4.44 -11.42 -3.94
CA PHE A 69 -4.49 -9.97 -4.21
C PHE A 69 -4.10 -9.16 -2.97
N CYS A 70 -4.64 -9.48 -1.79
CA CYS A 70 -4.29 -8.77 -0.55
C CYS A 70 -2.80 -8.91 -0.20
N CYS A 71 -2.24 -10.13 -0.26
CA CYS A 71 -0.84 -10.35 0.07
C CYS A 71 0.10 -9.65 -0.93
N ALA A 72 -0.24 -9.68 -2.21
CA ALA A 72 0.57 -9.06 -3.26
C ALA A 72 0.54 -7.54 -3.17
N SER A 73 -0.66 -6.94 -3.06
CA SER A 73 -0.81 -5.49 -3.01
C SER A 73 -0.21 -4.89 -1.75
N ALA A 74 -0.51 -5.46 -0.57
CA ALA A 74 -0.05 -4.92 0.71
C ALA A 74 1.48 -4.94 0.79
N SER A 75 2.11 -6.02 0.33
CA SER A 75 3.58 -6.16 0.38
C SER A 75 4.28 -5.27 -0.66
N ALA A 76 3.68 -5.08 -1.84
CA ALA A 76 4.23 -4.20 -2.87
C ALA A 76 4.13 -2.72 -2.49
N ASN A 77 3.10 -2.32 -1.73
CA ASN A 77 2.87 -0.92 -1.37
C ASN A 77 3.90 -0.37 -0.39
N VAL A 78 4.45 -1.21 0.50
CA VAL A 78 5.44 -0.81 1.51
C VAL A 78 6.71 -0.20 0.87
N PRO A 79 7.45 -0.91 0.00
CA PRO A 79 8.64 -0.33 -0.63
C PRO A 79 8.29 0.82 -1.57
N LEU A 80 7.15 0.79 -2.26
CA LEU A 80 6.71 1.88 -3.13
C LEU A 80 6.49 3.18 -2.34
N ALA A 81 5.83 3.11 -1.19
CA ALA A 81 5.58 4.27 -0.33
C ALA A 81 6.89 4.85 0.24
N LEU A 82 7.79 4.01 0.73
CA LEU A 82 9.11 4.43 1.21
C LEU A 82 9.91 5.13 0.10
N ALA A 83 9.91 4.53 -1.09
CA ALA A 83 10.65 5.05 -2.21
C ALA A 83 10.01 6.35 -2.76
N TYR A 84 8.68 6.46 -2.75
CA TYR A 84 7.96 7.69 -3.11
C TYR A 84 8.29 8.84 -2.15
N GLN A 85 8.32 8.57 -0.85
CA GLN A 85 8.72 9.55 0.16
C GLN A 85 10.19 9.96 0.01
N ALA A 86 11.10 9.00 -0.20
CA ALA A 86 12.53 9.27 -0.34
C ALA A 86 12.84 10.16 -1.55
N ASN A 87 12.12 9.98 -2.67
CA ASN A 87 12.32 10.80 -3.87
C ASN A 87 11.85 12.25 -3.69
N ASN A 88 10.83 12.47 -2.85
CA ASN A 88 10.16 13.76 -2.72
C ASN A 88 10.73 14.66 -1.62
N ILE A 89 11.68 14.18 -0.82
CA ILE A 89 12.32 14.98 0.24
C ILE A 89 13.76 15.28 -0.17
N ARG A 90 14.29 16.47 0.16
CA ARG A 90 15.71 16.79 -0.01
C ARG A 90 16.44 16.85 1.34
N GLY A 91 17.71 16.46 1.35
CA GLY A 91 18.53 16.38 2.56
C GLY A 91 18.49 15.03 3.27
N GLN A 92 19.67 14.53 3.65
CA GLN A 92 19.84 13.18 4.22
C GLN A 92 19.10 13.01 5.55
N TRP A 93 19.17 14.00 6.44
CA TRP A 93 18.51 13.95 7.75
C TRP A 93 16.99 13.97 7.66
N LYS A 94 16.42 14.84 6.81
CA LYS A 94 14.97 14.90 6.56
C LYS A 94 14.46 13.57 6.00
N ARG A 95 15.15 13.02 4.99
CA ARG A 95 14.83 11.70 4.42
C ARG A 95 14.86 10.59 5.47
N ALA A 96 15.91 10.52 6.27
CA ALA A 96 16.06 9.48 7.30
C ALA A 96 14.95 9.56 8.35
N LEU A 97 14.64 10.76 8.85
CA LEU A 97 13.59 10.98 9.85
C LEU A 97 12.21 10.58 9.29
N SER A 98 11.91 10.98 8.06
CA SER A 98 10.63 10.65 7.43
C SER A 98 10.50 9.14 7.19
N SER A 99 11.56 8.46 6.74
CA SER A 99 11.53 6.99 6.55
C SER A 99 11.35 6.26 7.88
N ALA A 100 12.04 6.70 8.95
CA ALA A 100 11.85 6.17 10.29
C ALA A 100 10.40 6.36 10.76
N THR A 101 9.79 7.51 10.47
CA THR A 101 8.40 7.79 10.81
C THR A 101 7.44 6.83 10.10
N ILE A 102 7.64 6.54 8.81
CA ILE A 102 6.83 5.54 8.08
C ILE A 102 6.94 4.17 8.74
N VAL A 103 8.15 3.75 9.13
CA VAL A 103 8.36 2.44 9.77
C VAL A 103 7.65 2.36 11.13
N ILE A 104 7.71 3.43 11.94
CA ILE A 104 6.99 3.50 13.23
C ILE A 104 5.48 3.37 13.01
N TRP A 105 4.92 4.10 12.05
CA TRP A 105 3.50 3.99 11.71
C TRP A 105 3.13 2.62 11.16
N GLY A 106 4.03 1.98 10.41
CA GLY A 106 3.88 0.59 9.96
C GLY A 106 3.78 -0.38 11.14
N ALA A 107 4.62 -0.23 12.16
CA ALA A 107 4.57 -1.04 13.37
C ALA A 107 3.25 -0.82 14.16
N LEU A 108 2.81 0.43 14.32
CA LEU A 108 1.52 0.75 14.92
C LEU A 108 0.35 0.15 14.13
N GLY A 109 0.42 0.19 12.80
CA GLY A 109 -0.55 -0.45 11.91
C GLY A 109 -0.61 -1.97 12.11
N GLY A 110 0.53 -2.63 12.32
CA GLY A 110 0.59 -4.05 12.66
C GLY A 110 -0.09 -4.38 14.01
N ILE A 111 0.16 -3.57 15.03
CA ILE A 111 -0.50 -3.71 16.35
C ILE A 111 -2.01 -3.52 16.20
N ALA A 112 -2.45 -2.44 15.54
CA ALA A 112 -3.87 -2.21 15.28
C ALA A 112 -4.49 -3.37 14.50
N GLY A 113 -3.84 -3.85 13.43
CA GLY A 113 -4.30 -4.98 12.62
C GLY A 113 -4.53 -6.24 13.47
N SER A 114 -3.58 -6.59 14.34
CA SER A 114 -3.71 -7.75 15.23
C SER A 114 -4.87 -7.64 16.24
N LEU A 115 -5.25 -6.43 16.65
CA LEU A 115 -6.32 -6.18 17.64
C LEU A 115 -7.72 -6.10 17.03
N VAL A 116 -7.82 -5.83 15.72
CA VAL A 116 -9.12 -5.72 15.04
C VAL A 116 -9.69 -7.09 14.68
N PHE A 117 -8.85 -8.09 14.39
CA PHE A 117 -9.31 -9.47 14.14
C PHE A 117 -9.56 -10.22 15.46
N ARG A 118 -10.73 -9.96 16.07
CA ARG A 118 -11.07 -10.54 17.37
C ARG A 118 -11.73 -11.92 17.24
N PRO A 119 -11.45 -12.88 18.15
CA PRO A 119 -12.09 -14.21 18.13
C PRO A 119 -13.62 -14.16 18.20
N GLN A 120 -14.17 -13.14 18.87
CA GLN A 120 -15.60 -12.92 19.04
C GLN A 120 -16.35 -12.59 17.73
N ASP A 121 -15.64 -12.10 16.70
CA ASP A 121 -16.22 -11.74 15.40
C ASP A 121 -16.14 -12.89 14.39
N ALA A 122 -15.71 -14.07 14.84
CA ALA A 122 -15.73 -15.29 14.04
C ALA A 122 -17.18 -15.66 13.67
N PRO A 123 -17.43 -16.24 12.47
CA PRO A 123 -16.46 -16.67 11.45
C PRO A 123 -16.23 -15.65 10.33
N LYS A 124 -16.93 -14.50 10.34
CA LYS A 124 -16.95 -13.56 9.21
C LYS A 124 -15.97 -12.39 9.37
N TYR A 125 -15.55 -12.06 10.60
CA TYR A 125 -14.58 -11.01 10.92
C TYR A 125 -14.86 -9.67 10.23
N HIS A 126 -16.13 -9.28 10.10
CA HIS A 126 -16.54 -8.04 9.42
C HIS A 126 -15.81 -6.78 9.92
N PRO A 127 -15.60 -6.57 11.23
CA PRO A 127 -14.85 -5.40 11.71
C PRO A 127 -13.43 -5.31 11.16
N GLY A 128 -12.73 -6.45 11.05
CA GLY A 128 -11.39 -6.55 10.44
C GLY A 128 -11.39 -6.19 8.96
N LEU A 129 -12.38 -6.69 8.22
CA LEU A 129 -12.52 -6.39 6.81
C LEU A 129 -12.87 -4.90 6.56
N TYR A 130 -13.74 -4.32 7.39
CA TYR A 130 -14.03 -2.88 7.31
C TYR A 130 -12.83 -2.01 7.65
N ALA A 131 -12.02 -2.40 8.65
CA ALA A 131 -10.79 -1.68 8.97
C ALA A 131 -9.79 -1.74 7.81
N ALA A 132 -9.61 -2.89 7.17
CA ALA A 132 -8.75 -3.04 6.00
C ALA A 132 -9.24 -2.19 4.81
N LEU A 133 -10.55 -2.22 4.50
CA LEU A 133 -11.14 -1.38 3.46
C LEU A 133 -10.97 0.12 3.76
N THR A 134 -11.16 0.52 5.02
CA THR A 134 -10.98 1.91 5.44
C THR A 134 -9.52 2.34 5.31
N ALA A 135 -8.57 1.49 5.72
CA ALA A 135 -7.14 1.76 5.60
C ALA A 135 -6.74 1.93 4.13
N ALA A 136 -7.11 0.98 3.26
CA ALA A 136 -6.80 1.06 1.82
C ALA A 136 -7.44 2.30 1.17
N SER A 137 -8.68 2.63 1.52
CA SER A 137 -9.37 3.83 1.02
C SER A 137 -8.70 5.12 1.48
N LEU A 138 -8.28 5.20 2.74
CA LEU A 138 -7.53 6.34 3.27
C LEU A 138 -6.17 6.48 2.57
N THR A 139 -5.49 5.38 2.25
CA THR A 139 -4.25 5.41 1.47
C THR A 139 -4.48 5.97 0.07
N ILE A 140 -5.58 5.60 -0.59
CA ILE A 140 -5.95 6.15 -1.91
C ILE A 140 -6.20 7.66 -1.80
N ILE A 141 -6.98 8.10 -0.81
CA ILE A 141 -7.31 9.52 -0.60
C ILE A 141 -6.03 10.32 -0.34
N ASN A 142 -5.16 9.84 0.57
CA ASN A 142 -3.92 10.52 0.92
C ASN A 142 -2.95 10.58 -0.27
N THR A 143 -2.77 9.47 -0.99
CA THR A 143 -1.89 9.41 -2.16
C THR A 143 -2.40 10.32 -3.28
N THR A 144 -3.72 10.32 -3.53
CA THR A 144 -4.33 11.20 -4.53
C THR A 144 -4.19 12.68 -4.14
N GLY A 145 -4.42 13.02 -2.87
CA GLY A 145 -4.22 14.36 -2.34
C GLY A 145 -2.78 14.84 -2.50
N LEU A 146 -1.81 13.99 -2.17
CA LEU A 146 -0.38 14.27 -2.38
C LEU A 146 -0.05 14.45 -3.86
N MET A 147 -0.56 13.61 -4.75
CA MET A 147 -0.36 13.76 -6.19
C MET A 147 -0.92 15.08 -6.73
N ILE A 148 -2.12 15.48 -6.29
CA ILE A 148 -2.73 16.76 -6.68
C ILE A 148 -1.87 17.92 -6.17
N TYR A 149 -1.46 17.87 -4.91
CA TYR A 149 -0.59 18.87 -4.31
C TYR A 149 0.76 18.97 -5.02
N PHE A 150 1.41 17.83 -5.32
CA PHE A 150 2.68 17.80 -6.05
C PHE A 150 2.54 18.31 -7.48
N LYS A 151 1.44 17.99 -8.19
CA LYS A 151 1.16 18.58 -9.51
C LYS A 151 0.97 20.09 -9.43
N TRP A 152 0.22 20.58 -8.43
CA TRP A 152 0.01 22.01 -8.23
C TRP A 152 1.31 22.74 -7.86
N ALA A 153 2.10 22.18 -6.95
CA ALA A 153 3.37 22.73 -6.51
C ALA A 153 4.40 22.75 -7.65
N ASN A 154 4.49 21.67 -8.43
CA ASN A 154 5.34 21.61 -9.63
C ASN A 154 4.91 22.66 -10.66
N ALA A 155 3.61 22.81 -10.91
CA ALA A 155 3.10 23.82 -11.86
C ALA A 155 3.39 25.27 -11.42
N LYS A 156 3.41 25.55 -10.12
CA LYS A 156 3.83 26.85 -9.58
C LYS A 156 5.34 27.06 -9.68
N ALA A 157 6.12 26.02 -9.41
CA ALA A 157 7.57 26.06 -9.55
C ALA A 157 8.01 26.25 -11.01
N ASP A 158 7.31 25.64 -11.97
CA ASP A 158 7.53 25.83 -13.41
C ASP A 158 7.22 27.26 -13.88
N LYS A 159 6.32 27.96 -13.17
CA LYS A 159 6.04 29.38 -13.39
C LYS A 159 6.98 30.33 -12.65
N GLY A 160 7.91 29.80 -11.85
CA GLY A 160 8.81 30.60 -11.01
C GLY A 160 8.14 31.25 -9.79
N GLU A 161 6.90 30.86 -9.45
CA GLU A 161 6.14 31.42 -8.32
C GLU A 161 6.55 30.79 -6.97
N MET A 162 7.25 29.66 -6.98
CA MET A 162 7.57 28.89 -5.78
C MET A 162 8.87 28.09 -5.95
N VAL A 163 9.79 28.19 -4.98
CA VAL A 163 10.99 27.34 -4.92
C VAL A 163 10.70 26.13 -4.04
N LEU A 164 10.88 24.93 -4.57
CA LEU A 164 10.60 23.68 -3.85
C LEU A 164 11.88 23.11 -3.24
N GLU A 165 11.83 22.66 -1.99
CA GLU A 165 12.97 22.03 -1.30
C GLU A 165 14.29 22.80 -1.42
N GLU A 166 14.22 24.14 -1.32
CA GLU A 166 15.37 25.05 -1.37
C GLU A 166 16.16 24.94 -2.71
N SER A 167 15.50 24.50 -3.79
CA SER A 167 16.11 24.28 -5.12
C SER A 167 15.18 24.69 -6.26
N GLU A 168 15.66 25.50 -7.19
CA GLU A 168 14.86 25.92 -8.36
C GLU A 168 14.64 24.79 -9.37
N GLU A 169 15.56 23.84 -9.45
CA GLU A 169 15.50 22.67 -10.35
C GLU A 169 14.67 21.50 -9.81
N PHE A 170 14.30 21.51 -8.52
CA PHE A 170 13.64 20.37 -7.91
C PHE A 170 12.16 20.31 -8.28
N ARG A 171 11.69 19.11 -8.62
CA ARG A 171 10.28 18.80 -8.89
C ARG A 171 9.89 17.51 -8.18
N TYR A 172 8.70 17.50 -7.60
CA TYR A 172 8.15 16.32 -6.98
C TYR A 172 7.85 15.24 -8.02
N THR A 173 8.12 13.99 -7.67
CA THR A 173 7.71 12.81 -8.42
C THR A 173 6.23 12.54 -8.15
N ILE A 174 5.47 12.19 -9.21
CA ILE A 174 4.03 11.90 -9.16
C ILE A 174 3.77 10.42 -8.87
#